data_AF-A0A8T3QJ62-F1
#
_entry.id   AF-A0A8T3QJ62-F1
#
_cell.length_a   1.000
_cell.length_b   1.000
_cell.length_c   1.000
_cell.angle_alpha   90.00
_cell.angle_beta   90.00
_cell.angle_gamma   90.00
#
_symmetry.space_group_name_H-M   'P 1'
#
loop_
_entity.id
_entity.type
_entity.pdbx_description
1 polymer ?
#
loop_
_entity_poly.entity_id
_entity_poly.type
_entity_poly.pdbx_seq_one_letter_code
_entity_poly.pdbx_strand_id
1 'polypeptide(L)'
;MTIRVRGAILTEREHMVPLDHEHPEGPQIAVFTREVSSPDGGEQPYLLFLQGGPGYEATRPTSPPSGWMKRAIQDYRVLLLDQRGTGRSTPVGSVIPGDTPTAQAEYLTHFRADSIVRDAE
;
A
#
# COMPACT_ATOMS: atom_id res chain seq x y z
N MET A 1 9.77 -5.10 8.17
CA MET A 1 9.91 -5.06 9.66
C MET A 1 8.73 -5.77 10.28
N THR A 2 8.91 -6.55 11.36
CA THR A 2 7.81 -7.22 12.07
C THR A 2 7.66 -6.65 13.47
N ILE A 3 6.43 -6.30 13.85
CA ILE A 3 6.07 -5.69 15.14
C ILE A 3 4.98 -6.55 15.79
N ARG A 4 5.14 -6.89 17.06
CA ARG A 4 4.10 -7.57 17.83
C ARG A 4 3.32 -6.55 18.65
N VAL A 5 2.01 -6.50 18.43
CA VAL A 5 1.08 -5.73 19.26
C VAL A 5 0.14 -6.68 19.98
N ARG A 6 -0.55 -6.22 21.03
CA ARG A 6 -1.51 -7.09 21.73
C ARG A 6 -2.62 -7.51 20.75
N GLY A 7 -2.72 -8.81 20.48
CA GLY A 7 -3.75 -9.40 19.63
C GLY A 7 -3.45 -9.40 18.12
N ALA A 8 -2.27 -8.98 17.66
CA ALA A 8 -1.87 -9.10 16.26
C ALA A 8 -0.34 -9.06 16.05
N ILE A 9 0.08 -9.56 14.90
CA ILE A 9 1.41 -9.34 14.33
C ILE A 9 1.25 -8.37 13.17
N LEU A 10 2.07 -7.33 13.14
CA LEU A 10 2.15 -6.38 12.04
C LEU A 10 3.43 -6.64 11.25
N THR A 11 3.32 -6.79 9.94
CA THR A 11 4.49 -6.95 9.07
C THR A 11 4.49 -5.89 7.99
N GLU A 12 5.55 -5.10 7.95
CA GLU A 12 5.74 -4.02 6.98
C GLU A 12 6.68 -4.44 5.86
N ARG A 13 6.29 -4.14 4.63
CA ARG A 13 7.07 -4.40 3.42
C ARG A 13 6.98 -3.22 2.47
N GLU A 14 8.06 -3.00 1.75
CA GLU A 14 8.13 -2.13 0.59
C GLU A 14 8.38 -3.02 -0.63
N HIS A 15 7.59 -2.80 -1.67
CA HIS A 15 7.63 -3.53 -2.92
C HIS A 15 8.08 -2.56 -3.99
N MET A 16 9.10 -2.92 -4.76
CA MET A 16 9.50 -2.14 -5.93
C MET A 16 8.61 -2.57 -7.10
N VAL A 17 7.90 -1.59 -7.67
CA VAL A 17 7.01 -1.78 -8.82
C VAL A 17 7.34 -0.75 -9.89
N PRO A 18 7.04 -1.00 -11.17
CA PRO A 18 7.27 0.00 -12.19
C PRO A 18 6.38 1.23 -11.98
N LEU A 19 6.95 2.41 -12.22
CA LEU A 19 6.20 3.66 -12.31
C LEU A 19 5.13 3.51 -13.40
N ASP A 20 5.53 3.04 -14.57
CA ASP A 20 4.63 2.73 -15.68
C ASP A 20 4.58 1.22 -15.94
N HIS A 21 3.43 0.61 -15.68
CA HIS A 21 3.21 -0.82 -15.90
C HIS A 21 3.28 -1.24 -17.38
N GLU A 22 3.13 -0.30 -18.33
CA GLU A 22 3.34 -0.59 -19.76
C GLU A 22 4.83 -0.65 -20.12
N HIS A 23 5.71 -0.12 -19.26
CA HIS A 23 7.15 -0.08 -19.44
C HIS A 23 7.87 -0.61 -18.17
N PRO A 24 7.80 -1.93 -17.90
CA PRO A 24 8.24 -2.51 -16.62
C PRO A 24 9.74 -2.37 -16.33
N GLU A 25 10.57 -2.23 -17.37
CA GLU A 25 12.02 -2.00 -17.26
C GLU A 25 12.37 -0.51 -16.99
N GLY A 26 11.35 0.35 -16.90
CA GLY A 26 11.50 1.78 -16.65
C GLY A 26 11.76 2.13 -15.18
N PRO A 27 11.58 3.42 -14.81
CA PRO A 27 11.71 3.87 -13.43
C PRO A 27 10.83 3.06 -12.47
N GLN A 28 11.35 2.74 -11.30
CA GLN A 28 10.65 2.00 -10.26
C GLN A 28 10.23 2.94 -9.12
N ILE A 29 9.10 2.64 -8.50
CA ILE A 29 8.60 3.29 -7.29
C ILE A 29 8.42 2.26 -6.18
N ALA A 30 8.42 2.73 -4.94
CA ALA A 30 8.15 1.89 -3.78
C ALA A 30 6.65 1.94 -3.45
N VAL A 31 6.04 0.77 -3.28
CA VAL A 31 4.69 0.60 -2.73
C VAL A 31 4.79 -0.08 -1.38
N PHE A 32 4.26 0.59 -0.37
CA PHE A 32 4.25 0.14 1.01
C PHE A 32 3.00 -0.66 1.34
N THR A 33 3.20 -1.75 2.08
CA THR A 33 2.12 -2.53 2.67
C THR A 33 2.39 -2.79 4.15
N ARG A 34 1.32 -2.75 4.96
CA ARG A 34 1.32 -3.29 6.31
C ARG A 34 0.32 -4.43 6.39
N GLU A 35 0.86 -5.63 6.56
CA GLU A 35 0.09 -6.82 6.87
C GLU A 35 -0.30 -6.82 8.35
N VAL A 36 -1.56 -7.17 8.64
CA VAL A 36 -2.08 -7.42 9.99
C VAL A 36 -2.57 -8.87 10.04
N SER A 37 -1.99 -9.67 10.92
CA SER A 37 -2.33 -11.09 11.08
C SER A 37 -2.59 -11.45 12.55
N SER A 38 -3.29 -12.56 12.77
CA SER A 38 -3.46 -13.09 14.12
C SER A 38 -2.12 -13.58 14.70
N PRO A 39 -1.94 -13.58 16.03
CA PRO A 39 -0.70 -14.06 16.65
C PRO A 39 -0.36 -15.53 16.37
N ASP A 40 -1.38 -16.33 16.09
CA ASP A 40 -1.31 -17.79 15.93
C ASP A 40 -1.27 -18.22 14.46
N GLY A 41 -1.36 -17.28 13.52
CA GLY A 41 -1.47 -17.53 12.08
C GLY A 41 -0.27 -17.07 11.26
N GLY A 42 -0.21 -17.51 10.01
CA GLY A 42 0.85 -17.16 9.06
C GLY A 42 0.54 -17.53 7.61
N GLU A 43 -0.32 -18.52 7.39
CA GLU A 43 -0.61 -19.09 6.06
C GLU A 43 -2.01 -18.72 5.51
N GLN A 44 -2.78 -17.88 6.22
CA GLN A 44 -4.11 -17.46 5.75
C GLN A 44 -4.03 -16.65 4.45
N PRO A 45 -5.06 -16.72 3.58
CA PRO A 45 -5.10 -15.91 2.37
C PRO A 45 -5.09 -14.41 2.71
N TYR A 46 -4.67 -13.60 1.74
CA TYR A 46 -4.67 -12.16 1.89
C TYR A 46 -6.07 -11.56 1.70
N LEU A 47 -6.39 -10.55 2.51
CA LEU A 47 -7.52 -9.65 2.30
C LEU A 47 -6.96 -8.25 2.08
N LEU A 48 -7.01 -7.76 0.85
CA LEU A 48 -6.53 -6.43 0.51
C LEU A 48 -7.52 -5.36 0.96
N PHE A 49 -7.02 -4.37 1.70
CA PHE A 49 -7.76 -3.19 2.08
C PHE A 49 -7.27 -1.98 1.27
N LEU A 50 -8.17 -1.39 0.50
CA LEU A 50 -7.93 -0.16 -0.23
C LEU A 50 -8.61 1.00 0.48
N GLN A 51 -7.80 1.93 1.00
CA GLN A 51 -8.31 3.15 1.61
C GLN A 51 -9.07 3.98 0.57
N GLY A 52 -10.25 4.47 0.95
CA GLY A 52 -11.06 5.35 0.11
C GLY A 52 -10.59 6.81 0.12
N GLY A 53 -11.31 7.65 -0.62
CA GLY A 53 -10.81 8.96 -1.07
C GLY A 53 -9.76 8.78 -2.17
N PRO A 54 -9.15 9.86 -2.66
CA PRO A 54 -7.78 9.79 -3.15
C PRO A 54 -6.84 10.54 -2.20
N GLY A 55 -5.57 10.16 -2.20
CA GLY A 55 -4.51 10.93 -1.51
C GLY A 55 -4.27 10.59 -0.03
N TYR A 56 -4.86 9.52 0.50
CA TYR A 56 -4.66 9.08 1.88
C TYR A 56 -3.98 7.71 1.93
N GLU A 57 -3.03 7.56 2.87
CA GLU A 57 -2.46 6.27 3.22
C GLU A 57 -3.48 5.35 3.90
N ALA A 58 -3.22 4.04 3.88
CA ALA A 58 -4.04 3.12 4.66
C ALA A 58 -3.93 3.41 6.17
N THR A 59 -4.97 3.07 6.93
CA THR A 59 -4.96 3.25 8.38
C THR A 59 -3.71 2.61 9.03
N ARG A 60 -3.21 3.25 10.09
CA ARG A 60 -2.02 2.81 10.84
C ARG A 60 -2.42 2.31 12.23
N PRO A 61 -3.05 1.12 12.35
CA PRO A 61 -3.47 0.63 13.65
C PRO A 61 -2.25 0.38 14.53
N THR A 62 -2.20 1.07 15.67
CA THR A 62 -1.22 0.87 16.74
C THR A 62 -1.84 0.26 18.00
N SER A 63 -3.16 0.27 18.09
CA SER A 63 -3.94 -0.38 19.13
C SER A 63 -4.30 -1.82 18.74
N PRO A 64 -4.66 -2.68 19.72
CA PRO A 64 -5.18 -4.01 19.44
C PRO A 64 -6.30 -3.99 18.38
N PRO A 65 -6.32 -4.93 17.43
CA PRO A 65 -7.40 -5.01 16.44
C PRO A 65 -8.77 -5.05 17.11
N SER A 66 -9.70 -4.25 16.58
CA SER A 66 -11.09 -4.16 17.04
C SER A 66 -12.05 -4.20 15.85
N GLY A 67 -13.36 -4.27 16.11
CA GLY A 67 -14.39 -4.25 15.08
C GLY A 67 -14.18 -5.32 13.99
N TRP A 68 -14.34 -4.90 12.73
CA TRP A 68 -14.21 -5.78 11.56
C TRP A 68 -12.81 -6.38 11.43
N MET A 69 -11.75 -5.62 11.78
CA MET A 69 -10.36 -6.08 11.67
C MET A 69 -10.11 -7.28 12.59
N LYS A 70 -10.59 -7.20 13.84
CA LYS A 70 -10.46 -8.31 14.80
C LYS A 70 -11.09 -9.60 14.29
N ARG A 71 -12.21 -9.50 13.56
CA ARG A 71 -12.84 -10.67 12.95
C ARG A 71 -12.04 -11.13 11.73
N ALA A 72 -11.73 -10.22 10.81
CA ALA A 72 -11.07 -10.55 9.54
C ALA A 72 -9.76 -11.31 9.74
N ILE A 73 -8.93 -10.91 10.72
CA ILE A 73 -7.62 -11.54 10.96
C ILE A 73 -7.68 -12.99 11.48
N GLN A 74 -8.87 -13.50 11.83
CA GLN A 74 -9.00 -14.92 12.18
C GLN A 74 -8.99 -15.81 10.91
N ASP A 75 -9.46 -15.28 9.77
CA ASP A 75 -9.57 -16.03 8.51
C ASP A 75 -8.56 -15.56 7.45
N TYR A 76 -8.04 -14.34 7.58
CA TYR A 76 -7.20 -13.67 6.58
C TYR A 76 -5.96 -13.02 7.20
N ARG A 77 -4.97 -12.72 6.36
CA ARG A 77 -3.95 -11.69 6.63
C ARG A 77 -4.40 -10.42 5.94
N VAL A 78 -4.73 -9.37 6.70
CA VAL A 78 -5.24 -8.12 6.12
C VAL A 78 -4.06 -7.29 5.62
N LEU A 79 -4.01 -7.00 4.32
CA LEU A 79 -3.00 -6.14 3.73
C LEU A 79 -3.52 -4.70 3.63
N LEU A 80 -2.96 -3.82 4.45
CA LEU A 80 -3.18 -2.39 4.39
C LEU A 80 -2.20 -1.81 3.38
N LEU A 81 -2.68 -1.50 2.18
CA LEU A 81 -1.86 -0.98 1.08
C LEU A 81 -1.93 0.55 1.04
N ASP A 82 -0.77 1.19 1.09
CA ASP A 82 -0.66 2.59 0.69
C ASP A 82 -0.68 2.63 -0.83
N GLN A 83 -1.68 3.29 -1.40
CA GLN A 83 -1.75 3.48 -2.84
C GLN A 83 -0.50 4.23 -3.31
N ARG A 84 0.03 3.89 -4.49
CA ARG A 84 1.12 4.65 -5.11
C ARG A 84 0.84 6.15 -5.02
N GLY A 85 1.84 6.93 -4.62
CA GLY A 85 1.70 8.38 -4.44
C GLY A 85 1.17 8.82 -3.08
N THR A 86 0.87 7.91 -2.16
CA THR A 86 0.33 8.22 -0.82
C THR A 86 1.18 7.64 0.30
N GLY A 87 1.14 8.25 1.49
CA GLY A 87 1.80 7.72 2.68
C GLY A 87 3.28 7.44 2.48
N ARG A 88 3.63 6.16 2.64
CA ARG A 88 5.00 5.64 2.44
C ARG A 88 5.25 5.11 1.02
N SER A 89 4.23 5.05 0.17
CA SER A 89 4.34 4.61 -1.22
C SER A 89 4.72 5.77 -2.13
N THR A 90 6.02 6.08 -2.22
CA THR A 90 6.58 7.15 -3.08
C THR A 90 5.64 8.37 -3.17
N PRO A 91 5.44 9.10 -2.05
CA PRO A 91 4.39 10.10 -1.96
C PRO A 91 4.61 11.24 -2.95
N VAL A 92 3.53 11.65 -3.62
CA VAL A 92 3.56 12.81 -4.52
C VAL A 92 3.34 14.07 -3.69
N GLY A 93 4.37 14.91 -3.60
CA GLY A 93 4.35 16.18 -2.89
C GLY A 93 4.14 17.39 -3.80
N SER A 94 4.48 18.58 -3.30
CA SER A 94 4.41 19.84 -4.05
C SER A 94 5.43 19.94 -5.19
N VAL A 95 6.51 19.16 -5.12
CA VAL A 95 7.52 19.06 -6.18
C VAL A 95 7.23 17.79 -6.97
N ILE A 96 6.73 17.96 -8.19
CA ILE A 96 6.40 16.85 -9.10
C ILE A 96 7.61 16.59 -10.00
N PRO A 97 8.08 15.34 -10.14
CA PRO A 97 9.13 14.97 -11.07
C PRO A 97 8.84 15.38 -12.52
N GLY A 98 9.88 15.82 -13.22
CA GLY A 98 9.82 16.25 -14.62
C GLY A 98 10.19 17.73 -14.80
N ASP A 99 10.90 18.01 -15.90
CA ASP A 99 11.45 19.35 -16.19
C ASP A 99 10.42 20.31 -16.82
N THR A 100 9.28 19.79 -17.29
CA THR A 100 8.24 20.57 -17.95
C THR A 100 6.86 20.26 -17.36
N PRO A 101 5.88 21.18 -17.45
CA PRO A 101 4.51 20.91 -17.02
C PRO A 101 3.90 19.67 -17.69
N THR A 102 4.24 19.41 -18.96
CA THR A 102 3.79 18.21 -19.68
C THR A 102 4.37 16.94 -19.07
N ALA A 103 5.68 16.91 -18.78
CA ALA A 103 6.32 15.76 -18.15
C ALA A 103 5.77 15.51 -16.73
N GLN A 104 5.49 16.58 -15.97
CA GLN A 104 4.85 16.48 -14.66
C GLN A 104 3.43 15.93 -14.75
N ALA A 105 2.64 16.39 -15.73
CA ALA A 105 1.29 15.87 -15.95
C ALA A 105 1.31 14.39 -16.34
N GLU A 106 2.22 13.99 -17.23
CA GLU A 106 2.44 12.60 -17.63
C GLU A 106 2.82 11.74 -16.42
N TYR A 107 3.78 12.19 -15.60
CA TYR A 107 4.17 11.52 -14.36
C TYR A 107 2.95 11.23 -13.46
N LEU A 108 2.08 12.23 -13.26
CA LEU A 108 0.89 12.07 -12.42
C LEU A 108 -0.13 11.07 -12.99
N THR A 109 -0.16 10.83 -14.30
CA THR A 109 -1.09 9.85 -14.88
C THR A 109 -0.81 8.44 -14.40
N HIS A 110 0.43 8.13 -14.03
CA HIS A 110 0.82 6.83 -13.52
C HIS A 110 0.32 6.55 -12.09
N PHE A 111 -0.29 7.52 -11.41
CA PHE A 111 -0.81 7.39 -10.04
C PHE A 111 -2.32 7.19 -9.98
N ARG A 112 -2.95 6.89 -11.12
CA ARG A 112 -4.39 6.66 -11.22
C ARG A 112 -4.80 5.28 -10.70
N ALA A 113 -6.11 5.11 -10.50
CA ALA A 113 -6.72 3.89 -9.97
C ALA A 113 -6.35 2.61 -10.75
N ASP A 114 -6.21 2.70 -12.08
CA ASP A 114 -5.79 1.58 -12.92
C ASP A 114 -4.39 1.07 -12.55
N SER A 115 -3.43 1.98 -12.32
CA SER A 115 -2.10 1.61 -11.84
C SER A 115 -2.11 1.07 -10.40
N ILE A 116 -2.99 1.58 -9.53
CA ILE A 116 -3.18 1.07 -8.16
C ILE A 116 -3.68 -0.37 -8.18
N VAL A 117 -4.60 -0.71 -9.09
CA VAL A 117 -5.07 -2.09 -9.27
C VAL A 117 -3.93 -2.99 -9.74
N ARG A 118 -3.16 -2.55 -10.75
CA ARG A 118 -2.00 -3.30 -11.26
C ARG A 118 -0.89 -3.52 -10.21
N ASP A 119 -0.77 -2.67 -9.19
CA ASP A 119 0.17 -2.90 -8.08
C ASP A 119 -0.24 -4.07 -7.18
N ALA A 120 -1.51 -4.46 -7.22
CA ALA A 120 -2.11 -5.46 -6.34
C ALA A 120 -2.37 -6.82 -7.03
N GLU A 121 -2.12 -6.92 -8.34
CA GLU A 121 -2.23 -8.15 -9.15
C GLU A 121 -0.87 -8.85 -9.29
#